data_AF-A0A926J891-F1
#
_entry.id   AF-A0A926J891-F1
#
_cell.length_a   1.000
_cell.length_b   1.000
_cell.length_c   1.000
_cell.angle_alpha   90.00
_cell.angle_beta   90.00
_cell.angle_gamma   90.00
#
_symmetry.space_group_name_H-M   'P 1'
#
loop_
_entity.id
_entity.type
_entity.pdbx_description
1 polymer ?
#
loop_
_entity_poly.entity_id
_entity_poly.type
_entity_poly.pdbx_seq_one_letter_code
_entity_poly.pdbx_strand_id
1 'polypeptide(L)'
;MNRGLLNELRNSLADVIAREKAYNVPALCARLGLEPGDESEAMRSKFRYASARMASVAGDRLVAIAKLLLEEENDFGLAELVAKASEAGTPAITELTRRRLLAEFDSESLCTEYDEIEFLETIWPIAAMPGNQNNVSFDDIGFRSLKDDIFQHMRRNDDWTNRELLERLGLMTASRALLFRFLEASVHPTAIDDGIQKARVERINAHLQHDGYRLARTGSISGSAVFTIAAHAVGSPADAAISSALQRFDPDLIHGRWSAALDRRAHDPAGAITLARTLLEDVCRWLLDELGESASDQDDLPALYRKLAKALKLAPDDHSEQVFKQILGSCQSVVESLGALRNKLGDAHGGGRKRAKPAARHAELAVNLSGSMATFLVATWDARSTASGAGSASAG
;
A
#
# COMPACT_ATOMS: atom_id res chain seq x y z
N MET A 1 -14.43 -4.07 7.12
CA MET A 1 -15.13 -2.78 7.27
C MET A 1 -15.44 -2.50 8.74
N ASN A 2 -15.22 -1.27 9.24
CA ASN A 2 -15.53 -0.92 10.64
C ASN A 2 -17.03 -0.57 10.82
N ARG A 3 -17.49 -0.53 12.08
CA ARG A 3 -18.92 -0.29 12.40
C ARG A 3 -19.41 1.11 11.99
N GLY A 4 -18.53 2.12 12.02
CA GLY A 4 -18.87 3.49 11.63
C GLY A 4 -19.21 3.60 10.15
N LEU A 5 -18.28 3.17 9.29
CA LEU A 5 -18.44 3.17 7.83
C LEU A 5 -19.66 2.35 7.38
N LEU A 6 -19.90 1.21 8.05
CA LEU A 6 -21.08 0.39 7.79
C LEU A 6 -22.40 1.15 8.08
N ASN A 7 -22.46 1.94 9.15
CA ASN A 7 -23.64 2.72 9.48
C ASN A 7 -23.82 3.92 8.53
N GLU A 8 -22.73 4.59 8.14
CA GLU A 8 -22.75 5.65 7.13
C GLU A 8 -23.27 5.12 5.78
N LEU A 9 -22.76 3.96 5.34
CA LEU A 9 -23.22 3.31 4.11
C LEU A 9 -24.71 2.97 4.17
N ARG A 10 -25.21 2.42 5.29
CA ARG A 10 -26.65 2.14 5.46
C ARG A 10 -27.49 3.40 5.36
N ASN A 11 -27.09 4.46 6.06
CA ASN A 11 -27.83 5.73 6.08
C ASN A 11 -27.83 6.40 4.70
N SER A 12 -26.67 6.45 4.04
CA SER A 12 -26.55 7.02 2.70
C SER A 12 -27.36 6.21 1.68
N LEU A 13 -27.28 4.89 1.69
CA LEU A 13 -28.08 4.03 0.81
C LEU A 13 -29.59 4.23 1.05
N ALA A 14 -30.02 4.36 2.32
CA ALA A 14 -31.42 4.64 2.66
C ALA A 14 -31.87 6.02 2.18
N ASP A 15 -31.00 7.03 2.26
CA ASP A 15 -31.25 8.38 1.74
C ASP A 15 -31.44 8.36 0.22
N VAL A 16 -30.53 7.72 -0.53
CA VAL A 16 -30.62 7.64 -1.99
C VAL A 16 -31.90 6.90 -2.42
N ILE A 17 -32.21 5.75 -1.81
CA ILE A 17 -33.48 5.04 -2.07
C ILE A 17 -34.69 5.93 -1.74
N ALA A 18 -34.60 6.73 -0.68
CA ALA A 18 -35.68 7.61 -0.27
C ALA A 18 -35.90 8.82 -1.20
N ARG A 19 -35.05 9.06 -2.20
CA ARG A 19 -35.28 10.08 -3.23
C ARG A 19 -36.31 9.64 -4.27
N GLU A 20 -36.47 8.33 -4.45
CA GLU A 20 -37.48 7.74 -5.34
C GLU A 20 -38.91 8.06 -4.87
N LYS A 21 -39.89 7.94 -5.78
CA LYS A 21 -41.31 8.14 -5.45
C LYS A 21 -41.78 7.03 -4.52
N ALA A 22 -42.60 7.38 -3.52
CA ALA A 22 -42.97 6.46 -2.43
C ALA A 22 -43.63 5.16 -2.91
N TYR A 23 -44.40 5.20 -4.00
CA TYR A 23 -45.02 4.00 -4.60
C TYR A 23 -44.04 3.11 -5.38
N ASN A 24 -42.88 3.63 -5.78
CA ASN A 24 -41.82 2.88 -6.47
C ASN A 24 -40.79 2.27 -5.49
N VAL A 25 -40.67 2.81 -4.27
CA VAL A 25 -39.67 2.38 -3.28
C VAL A 25 -39.75 0.86 -2.99
N PRO A 26 -40.93 0.24 -2.79
CA PRO A 26 -40.99 -1.21 -2.57
C PRO A 26 -40.45 -2.02 -3.75
N ALA A 27 -40.79 -1.65 -4.99
CA ALA A 27 -40.31 -2.31 -6.20
C ALA A 27 -38.79 -2.11 -6.39
N LEU A 28 -38.28 -0.91 -6.11
CA LEU A 28 -36.83 -0.63 -6.11
C LEU A 28 -36.10 -1.50 -5.09
N CYS A 29 -36.57 -1.55 -3.84
CA CYS A 29 -35.99 -2.41 -2.81
C CYS A 29 -36.01 -3.90 -3.21
N ALA A 30 -37.11 -4.38 -3.80
CA ALA A 30 -37.20 -5.77 -4.27
C ALA A 30 -36.17 -6.08 -5.37
N ARG A 31 -35.99 -5.17 -6.33
CA ARG A 31 -34.99 -5.30 -7.41
C ARG A 31 -33.55 -5.26 -6.89
N LEU A 32 -33.30 -4.46 -5.85
CA LEU A 32 -32.05 -4.43 -5.10
C LEU A 32 -31.85 -5.68 -4.21
N GLY A 33 -32.80 -6.63 -4.20
CA GLY A 33 -32.71 -7.85 -3.40
C GLY A 33 -32.87 -7.63 -1.90
N LEU A 34 -33.52 -6.53 -1.49
CA LEU A 34 -33.94 -6.29 -0.11
C LEU A 34 -35.28 -6.98 0.17
N GLU A 35 -35.55 -7.25 1.45
CA GLU A 35 -36.80 -7.89 1.85
C GLU A 35 -38.03 -7.07 1.46
N PRO A 36 -39.13 -7.71 1.03
CA PRO A 36 -40.35 -7.00 0.67
C PRO A 36 -41.01 -6.38 1.90
N GLY A 37 -41.90 -5.42 1.69
CA GLY A 37 -43.02 -5.24 2.62
C GLY A 37 -44.00 -4.19 2.12
N ASP A 38 -44.76 -3.61 3.05
CA ASP A 38 -46.00 -2.93 2.73
C ASP A 38 -45.79 -1.53 2.13
N GLU A 39 -46.52 -1.21 1.06
CA GLU A 39 -46.58 0.14 0.48
C GLU A 39 -46.98 1.18 1.53
N SER A 40 -47.83 0.81 2.49
CA SER A 40 -48.23 1.71 3.58
C SER A 40 -47.05 2.14 4.46
N GLU A 41 -46.02 1.31 4.61
CA GLU A 41 -44.80 1.65 5.33
C GLU A 41 -43.96 2.68 4.56
N ALA A 42 -43.81 2.49 3.24
CA ALA A 42 -43.06 3.38 2.37
C ALA A 42 -43.69 4.78 2.30
N MET A 43 -45.03 4.84 2.28
CA MET A 43 -45.80 6.08 2.30
C MET A 43 -45.66 6.85 3.63
N ARG A 44 -45.47 6.15 4.76
CA ARG A 44 -45.20 6.80 6.05
C ARG A 44 -43.80 7.40 6.11
N SER A 45 -42.78 6.66 5.64
CA SER A 45 -41.41 7.16 5.55
C SER A 45 -40.56 6.24 4.68
N LYS A 46 -40.18 6.73 3.49
CA LYS A 46 -39.30 6.03 2.54
C LYS A 46 -37.95 5.67 3.17
N PHE A 47 -37.35 6.59 3.91
CA PHE A 47 -36.07 6.38 4.60
C PHE A 47 -36.17 5.27 5.65
N ARG A 48 -37.20 5.30 6.51
CA ARG A 48 -37.40 4.25 7.53
C ARG A 48 -37.71 2.91 6.89
N TYR A 49 -38.50 2.88 5.81
CA TYR A 49 -38.80 1.68 5.03
C TYR A 49 -37.51 1.01 4.53
N ALA A 50 -36.63 1.78 3.88
CA ALA A 50 -35.35 1.28 3.38
C ALA A 50 -34.42 0.85 4.53
N SER A 51 -34.33 1.68 5.58
CA SER A 51 -33.45 1.44 6.74
C SER A 51 -33.79 0.16 7.48
N ALA A 52 -35.09 -0.12 7.70
CA ALA A 52 -35.56 -1.34 8.36
C ALA A 52 -35.10 -2.61 7.62
N ARG A 53 -35.17 -2.58 6.28
CA ARG A 53 -34.77 -3.71 5.42
C ARG A 53 -33.27 -3.91 5.30
N MET A 54 -32.49 -2.90 5.65
CA MET A 54 -31.02 -2.94 5.62
C MET A 54 -30.39 -3.20 6.99
N ALA A 55 -31.18 -3.19 8.07
CA ALA A 55 -30.70 -3.31 9.43
C ALA A 55 -29.97 -4.64 9.69
N SER A 56 -30.49 -5.75 9.15
CA SER A 56 -29.92 -7.10 9.28
C SER A 56 -28.95 -7.48 8.15
N VAL A 57 -28.82 -6.64 7.12
CA VAL A 57 -28.00 -6.96 5.95
C VAL A 57 -26.51 -6.86 6.29
N ALA A 58 -25.76 -7.91 5.93
CA ALA A 58 -24.32 -7.98 6.11
C ALA A 58 -23.58 -6.93 5.25
N GLY A 59 -22.41 -6.49 5.71
CA GLY A 59 -21.64 -5.41 5.08
C GLY A 59 -21.33 -5.64 3.61
N ASP A 60 -20.83 -6.82 3.24
CA ASP A 60 -20.45 -7.11 1.85
C ASP A 60 -21.66 -7.12 0.91
N ARG A 61 -22.82 -7.58 1.43
CA ARG A 61 -24.08 -7.53 0.69
C ARG A 61 -24.59 -6.10 0.54
N LEU A 62 -24.43 -5.24 1.55
CA LEU A 62 -24.77 -3.81 1.43
C LEU A 62 -23.92 -3.10 0.37
N VAL A 63 -22.63 -3.41 0.29
CA VAL A 63 -21.74 -2.88 -0.76
C VAL A 63 -22.22 -3.34 -2.14
N ALA A 64 -22.59 -4.61 -2.30
CA ALA A 64 -23.14 -5.11 -3.56
C ALA A 64 -24.45 -4.42 -3.96
N ILE A 65 -25.36 -4.21 -3.00
CA ILE A 65 -26.62 -3.49 -3.22
C ILE A 65 -26.38 -2.04 -3.64
N ALA A 66 -25.47 -1.35 -2.94
CA ALA A 66 -25.15 0.03 -3.25
C ALA A 66 -24.52 0.17 -4.65
N LYS A 67 -23.67 -0.78 -5.07
CA LYS A 67 -23.13 -0.83 -6.44
C LYS A 67 -24.23 -0.96 -7.49
N LEU A 68 -25.21 -1.86 -7.27
CA LEU A 68 -26.36 -2.01 -8.17
C LEU A 68 -27.19 -0.71 -8.26
N LEU A 69 -27.41 -0.03 -7.14
CA LEU A 69 -28.12 1.26 -7.17
C LEU A 69 -27.33 2.31 -7.97
N LEU A 70 -26.01 2.35 -7.83
CA LEU A 70 -25.13 3.29 -8.53
C LEU A 70 -25.02 3.05 -10.05
N GLU A 71 -25.51 1.91 -10.55
CA GLU A 71 -25.64 1.68 -12.01
C GLU A 71 -26.82 2.46 -12.61
N GLU A 72 -27.83 2.79 -11.80
CA GLU A 72 -29.04 3.52 -12.21
C GLU A 72 -29.02 4.98 -11.76
N GLU A 73 -28.42 5.26 -10.60
CA GLU A 73 -28.42 6.57 -9.93
C GLU A 73 -26.99 7.09 -9.74
N ASN A 74 -26.77 8.36 -10.04
CA ASN A 74 -25.46 8.98 -9.87
C ASN A 74 -25.40 9.76 -8.55
N ASP A 75 -24.90 9.13 -7.48
CA ASP A 75 -24.72 9.76 -6.17
C ASP A 75 -23.25 9.69 -5.72
N PHE A 76 -22.59 10.83 -5.67
CA PHE A 76 -21.17 10.94 -5.31
C PHE A 76 -20.88 10.48 -3.89
N GLY A 77 -21.73 10.82 -2.92
CA GLY A 77 -21.54 10.47 -1.52
C GLY A 77 -21.61 8.95 -1.30
N LEU A 78 -22.60 8.30 -1.91
CA LEU A 78 -22.76 6.85 -1.88
C LEU A 78 -21.62 6.16 -2.63
N ALA A 79 -21.23 6.64 -3.82
CA ALA A 79 -20.10 6.10 -4.57
C ALA A 79 -18.80 6.14 -3.76
N GLU A 80 -18.55 7.24 -3.07
CA GLU A 80 -17.38 7.41 -2.21
C GLU A 80 -17.39 6.44 -1.00
N LEU A 81 -18.55 6.27 -0.34
CA LEU A 81 -18.69 5.29 0.75
C LEU A 81 -18.51 3.85 0.27
N VAL A 82 -19.04 3.51 -0.90
CA VAL A 82 -18.87 2.20 -1.55
C VAL A 82 -17.41 1.94 -1.89
N ALA A 83 -16.69 2.95 -2.38
CA ALA A 83 -15.26 2.84 -2.65
C ALA A 83 -14.48 2.57 -1.35
N LYS A 84 -14.69 3.38 -0.30
CA LYS A 84 -14.07 3.17 1.02
C LYS A 84 -14.34 1.78 1.59
N ALA A 85 -15.58 1.30 1.45
CA ALA A 85 -15.97 -0.01 1.94
C ALA A 85 -15.32 -1.15 1.12
N SER A 86 -15.24 -1.01 -0.20
CA SER A 86 -14.61 -1.98 -1.10
C SER A 86 -13.10 -2.08 -0.92
N GLU A 87 -12.46 -0.99 -0.50
CA GLU A 87 -11.01 -0.91 -0.28
C GLU A 87 -10.58 -1.39 1.11
N ALA A 88 -11.54 -1.65 2.01
CA ALA A 88 -11.26 -2.03 3.38
C ALA A 88 -10.45 -3.34 3.44
N GLY A 89 -9.30 -3.31 4.12
CA GLY A 89 -8.40 -4.46 4.23
C GLY A 89 -7.36 -4.55 3.11
N THR A 90 -7.34 -3.61 2.16
CA THR A 90 -6.26 -3.48 1.17
C THR A 90 -5.23 -2.43 1.63
N PRO A 91 -3.97 -2.47 1.13
CA PRO A 91 -2.95 -1.48 1.48
C PRO A 91 -3.40 -0.04 1.17
N ALA A 92 -3.51 0.79 2.20
CA ALA A 92 -3.95 2.17 2.10
C ALA A 92 -2.81 3.12 1.73
N ILE A 93 -3.15 4.27 1.14
CA ILE A 93 -2.25 5.42 1.10
C ILE A 93 -2.26 6.07 2.48
N THR A 94 -1.08 6.16 3.11
CA THR A 94 -0.90 6.68 4.46
C THR A 94 -1.26 8.16 4.54
N GLU A 95 -1.67 8.62 5.73
CA GLU A 95 -1.96 10.04 5.96
C GLU A 95 -0.74 10.94 5.66
N LEU A 96 0.47 10.45 5.95
CA LEU A 96 1.70 11.17 5.65
C LEU A 96 1.92 11.34 4.14
N THR A 97 1.73 10.28 3.36
CA THR A 97 1.81 10.34 1.90
C THR A 97 0.75 11.28 1.34
N ARG A 98 -0.50 11.24 1.85
CA ARG A 98 -1.55 12.18 1.45
C ARG A 98 -1.15 13.63 1.70
N ARG A 99 -0.69 13.95 2.91
CA ARG A 99 -0.25 15.32 3.25
C ARG A 99 0.87 15.81 2.34
N ARG A 100 1.85 14.96 2.04
CA ARG A 100 2.96 15.28 1.14
C ARG A 100 2.48 15.49 -0.29
N LEU A 101 1.62 14.61 -0.80
CA LEU A 101 1.01 14.74 -2.13
C LEU A 101 0.24 16.05 -2.28
N LEU A 102 -0.59 16.43 -1.30
CA LEU A 102 -1.35 17.69 -1.39
C LEU A 102 -0.44 18.92 -1.39
N ALA A 103 0.65 18.89 -0.61
CA ALA A 103 1.63 19.98 -0.56
C ALA A 103 2.37 20.20 -1.90
N GLU A 104 2.51 19.18 -2.75
CA GLU A 104 3.11 19.32 -4.09
C GLU A 104 2.33 20.28 -5.00
N PHE A 105 1.05 20.52 -4.70
CA PHE A 105 0.18 21.39 -5.48
C PHE A 105 0.18 22.85 -4.98
N ASP A 106 0.81 23.19 -3.85
CA ASP A 106 0.86 24.59 -3.39
C ASP A 106 1.77 25.45 -4.26
N SER A 107 2.76 24.85 -4.93
CA SER A 107 3.73 25.56 -5.77
C SER A 107 3.36 25.61 -7.26
N GLU A 108 2.25 25.00 -7.67
CA GLU A 108 1.85 24.89 -9.08
C GLU A 108 0.33 24.91 -9.24
N SER A 109 -0.18 25.47 -10.35
CA SER A 109 -1.61 25.41 -10.68
C SER A 109 -2.10 23.97 -10.85
N LEU A 110 -3.33 23.68 -10.42
CA LEU A 110 -3.92 22.34 -10.58
C LEU A 110 -4.09 21.98 -12.07
N CYS A 111 -4.50 22.96 -12.86
CA CYS A 111 -4.69 22.90 -14.30
C CYS A 111 -4.16 24.20 -14.93
N THR A 112 -3.53 24.11 -16.11
CA THR A 112 -3.00 25.27 -16.85
C THR A 112 -3.70 25.48 -18.19
N GLU A 113 -4.27 24.42 -18.76
CA GLU A 113 -4.84 24.44 -20.11
C GLU A 113 -6.29 24.95 -20.17
N TYR A 114 -7.04 24.88 -19.06
CA TYR A 114 -8.41 25.38 -18.96
C TYR A 114 -8.77 25.81 -17.54
N ASP A 115 -10.03 26.23 -17.32
CA ASP A 115 -10.45 26.82 -16.05
C ASP A 115 -10.36 25.83 -14.89
N GLU A 116 -9.79 26.25 -13.76
CA GLU A 116 -9.62 25.39 -12.59
C GLU A 116 -10.96 24.87 -12.03
N ILE A 117 -12.04 25.65 -12.12
CA ILE A 117 -13.37 25.20 -11.66
C ILE A 117 -13.89 24.10 -12.59
N GLU A 118 -13.73 24.27 -13.90
CA GLU A 118 -14.08 23.24 -14.89
C GLU A 118 -13.27 21.95 -14.63
N PHE A 119 -11.98 22.08 -14.30
CA PHE A 119 -11.13 20.94 -13.92
C PHE A 119 -11.68 20.21 -12.69
N LEU A 120 -12.01 20.94 -11.63
CA LEU A 120 -12.58 20.35 -10.41
C LEU A 120 -13.93 19.67 -10.68
N GLU A 121 -14.76 20.23 -11.56
CA GLU A 121 -16.07 19.64 -11.95
C GLU A 121 -15.93 18.30 -12.68
N THR A 122 -14.77 18.00 -13.29
CA THR A 122 -14.52 16.68 -13.87
C THR A 122 -14.37 15.56 -12.82
N ILE A 123 -14.06 15.93 -11.57
CA ILE A 123 -13.78 14.99 -10.48
C ILE A 123 -14.88 15.06 -9.41
N TRP A 124 -15.32 16.25 -9.04
CA TRP A 124 -16.28 16.48 -7.95
C TRP A 124 -17.52 17.21 -8.44
N PRO A 125 -18.72 16.86 -7.93
CA PRO A 125 -19.93 17.64 -8.16
C PRO A 125 -19.96 18.88 -7.24
N ILE A 126 -18.98 19.77 -7.36
CA ILE A 126 -18.76 20.90 -6.42
C ILE A 126 -19.95 21.86 -6.29
N ALA A 127 -20.81 21.94 -7.30
CA ALA A 127 -22.06 22.71 -7.26
C ALA A 127 -23.15 22.08 -6.37
N ALA A 128 -23.13 20.75 -6.20
CA ALA A 128 -24.05 20.02 -5.35
C ALA A 128 -23.48 19.73 -3.94
N MET A 129 -22.16 19.92 -3.77
CA MET A 129 -21.51 19.78 -2.48
C MET A 129 -21.80 20.99 -1.59
N PRO A 130 -22.05 20.80 -0.28
CA PRO A 130 -22.33 21.91 0.62
C PRO A 130 -21.08 22.77 0.85
N GLY A 131 -21.25 24.09 0.78
CA GLY A 131 -20.24 25.07 1.18
C GLY A 131 -20.33 25.47 2.65
N ASN A 132 -19.58 26.50 3.03
CA ASN A 132 -19.52 27.07 4.36
C ASN A 132 -20.76 27.92 4.65
N GLN A 133 -21.64 27.36 5.47
CA GLN A 133 -22.91 28.00 5.85
C GLN A 133 -22.74 29.17 6.84
N ASN A 134 -21.55 29.38 7.41
CA ASN A 134 -21.31 30.50 8.34
C ASN A 134 -21.08 31.85 7.63
N ASN A 135 -20.90 31.85 6.31
CA ASN A 135 -20.69 33.05 5.49
C ASN A 135 -21.93 33.45 4.69
N VAL A 136 -23.11 33.01 5.14
CA VAL A 136 -24.39 33.35 4.52
C VAL A 136 -24.84 34.70 5.07
N SER A 137 -24.87 35.73 4.22
CA SER A 137 -25.49 37.02 4.56
C SER A 137 -26.97 36.79 4.89
N PHE A 138 -27.55 37.60 5.78
CA PHE A 138 -28.95 37.45 6.20
C PHE A 138 -29.96 37.51 5.02
N ASP A 139 -29.54 38.09 3.88
CA ASP A 139 -30.31 38.21 2.64
C ASP A 139 -30.15 37.00 1.68
N ASP A 140 -29.16 36.13 1.89
CA ASP A 140 -28.91 34.93 1.08
C ASP A 140 -29.57 33.70 1.74
N ILE A 141 -30.89 33.58 1.64
CA ILE A 141 -31.66 32.42 2.17
C ILE A 141 -31.48 31.17 1.26
N GLY A 142 -30.31 31.01 0.64
CA GLY A 142 -30.00 30.01 -0.39
C GLY A 142 -28.97 28.98 0.04
N PHE A 143 -29.03 27.79 -0.57
CA PHE A 143 -27.97 26.79 -0.46
C PHE A 143 -26.68 27.33 -1.08
N ARG A 144 -25.67 27.59 -0.25
CA ARG A 144 -24.32 27.94 -0.72
C ARG A 144 -23.53 26.67 -1.01
N SER A 145 -23.08 26.51 -2.25
CA SER A 145 -22.34 25.34 -2.70
C SER A 145 -20.84 25.48 -2.42
N LEU A 146 -20.11 24.36 -2.45
CA LEU A 146 -18.65 24.38 -2.39
C LEU A 146 -18.06 25.12 -3.60
N LYS A 147 -18.71 25.06 -4.77
CA LYS A 147 -18.34 25.87 -5.95
C LYS A 147 -18.35 27.37 -5.64
N ASP A 148 -19.35 27.86 -4.91
CA ASP A 148 -19.46 29.27 -4.54
C ASP A 148 -18.35 29.70 -3.58
N ASP A 149 -17.97 28.81 -2.66
CA ASP A 149 -16.82 29.04 -1.78
C ASP A 149 -15.51 29.06 -2.56
N ILE A 150 -15.29 28.09 -3.44
CA ILE A 150 -14.09 28.01 -4.29
C ILE A 150 -13.96 29.29 -5.11
N PHE A 151 -15.04 29.74 -5.75
CA PHE A 151 -15.02 30.99 -6.52
C PHE A 151 -14.73 32.21 -5.63
N GLN A 152 -15.33 32.29 -4.44
CA GLN A 152 -15.08 33.40 -3.52
C GLN A 152 -13.62 33.43 -3.04
N HIS A 153 -13.07 32.28 -2.65
CA HIS A 153 -11.79 32.20 -1.96
C HIS A 153 -10.60 32.10 -2.92
N MET A 154 -10.73 31.33 -4.01
CA MET A 154 -9.65 31.14 -4.99
C MET A 154 -9.62 32.25 -6.06
N ARG A 155 -10.76 32.86 -6.43
CA ARG A 155 -10.81 33.85 -7.53
C ARG A 155 -11.02 35.28 -7.07
N ARG A 156 -11.88 35.52 -6.08
CA ARG A 156 -12.17 36.90 -5.62
C ARG A 156 -11.19 37.38 -4.55
N ASN A 157 -10.89 36.52 -3.58
CA ASN A 157 -10.07 36.88 -2.43
C ASN A 157 -8.60 36.46 -2.56
N ASP A 158 -8.33 35.36 -3.28
CA ASP A 158 -7.00 34.73 -3.38
C ASP A 158 -6.45 34.38 -1.98
N ASP A 159 -7.31 33.84 -1.11
CA ASP A 159 -7.02 33.59 0.32
C ASP A 159 -6.97 32.10 0.69
N TRP A 160 -7.17 31.19 -0.27
CA TRP A 160 -6.96 29.74 -0.11
C TRP A 160 -5.78 29.28 -0.94
N THR A 161 -4.92 28.47 -0.32
CA THR A 161 -3.91 27.67 -1.01
C THR A 161 -4.54 26.46 -1.69
N ASN A 162 -3.85 25.91 -2.71
CA ASN A 162 -4.29 24.67 -3.37
C ASN A 162 -4.42 23.52 -2.36
N ARG A 163 -3.51 23.41 -1.40
CA ARG A 163 -3.61 22.42 -0.34
C ARG A 163 -4.89 22.59 0.49
N GLU A 164 -5.21 23.80 0.92
CA GLU A 164 -6.44 24.05 1.69
C GLU A 164 -7.70 23.70 0.87
N LEU A 165 -7.72 24.04 -0.41
CA LEU A 165 -8.77 23.64 -1.34
C LEU A 165 -8.91 22.11 -1.39
N LEU A 166 -7.81 21.39 -1.60
CA LEU A 166 -7.79 19.92 -1.70
C LEU A 166 -8.17 19.23 -0.38
N GLU A 167 -7.79 19.82 0.76
CA GLU A 167 -8.22 19.39 2.09
C GLU A 167 -9.74 19.57 2.27
N ARG A 168 -10.31 20.69 1.80
CA ARG A 168 -11.77 20.95 1.82
C ARG A 168 -12.57 20.07 0.86
N LEU A 169 -11.96 19.67 -0.26
CA LEU A 169 -12.50 18.65 -1.17
C LEU A 169 -12.45 17.23 -0.58
N GLY A 170 -11.86 17.08 0.62
CA GLY A 170 -11.89 15.86 1.41
C GLY A 170 -10.77 14.87 1.11
N LEU A 171 -9.75 15.23 0.32
CA LEU A 171 -8.71 14.30 -0.13
C LEU A 171 -7.88 13.66 1.00
N MET A 172 -7.85 14.27 2.19
CA MET A 172 -7.21 13.68 3.36
C MET A 172 -7.92 12.40 3.86
N THR A 173 -9.23 12.29 3.66
CA THR A 173 -10.04 11.16 4.15
C THR A 173 -10.77 10.41 3.03
N ALA A 174 -10.54 10.82 1.78
CA ALA A 174 -11.11 10.23 0.59
C ALA A 174 -10.70 8.77 0.39
N SER A 175 -11.54 8.00 -0.30
CA SER A 175 -11.22 6.70 -0.86
C SER A 175 -9.94 6.78 -1.70
N ARG A 176 -9.26 5.66 -1.83
CA ARG A 176 -8.09 5.56 -2.72
C ARG A 176 -8.52 5.81 -4.17
N ALA A 177 -9.69 5.33 -4.58
CA ALA A 177 -10.27 5.59 -5.89
C ALA A 177 -10.43 7.10 -6.17
N LEU A 178 -10.98 7.87 -5.24
CA LEU A 178 -11.16 9.32 -5.41
C LEU A 178 -9.81 10.07 -5.46
N LEU A 179 -8.88 9.71 -4.56
CA LEU A 179 -7.53 10.27 -4.59
C LEU A 179 -6.83 9.97 -5.92
N PHE A 180 -6.93 8.74 -6.42
CA PHE A 180 -6.27 8.34 -7.65
C PHE A 180 -6.86 9.07 -8.85
N ARG A 181 -8.18 9.19 -8.92
CA ARG A 181 -8.86 9.96 -9.97
C ARG A 181 -8.39 11.42 -10.00
N PHE A 182 -8.21 12.06 -8.84
CA PHE A 182 -7.63 13.40 -8.78
C PHE A 182 -6.19 13.44 -9.30
N LEU A 183 -5.31 12.56 -8.79
CA LEU A 183 -3.91 12.56 -9.19
C LEU A 183 -3.76 12.30 -10.70
N GLU A 184 -4.51 11.36 -11.25
CA GLU A 184 -4.54 11.05 -12.69
C GLU A 184 -5.06 12.24 -13.52
N ALA A 185 -6.15 12.88 -13.09
CA ALA A 185 -6.67 14.08 -13.75
C ALA A 185 -5.65 15.23 -13.71
N SER A 186 -4.95 15.42 -12.59
CA SER A 186 -3.96 16.48 -12.40
C SER A 186 -2.71 16.32 -13.26
N VAL A 187 -2.50 15.14 -13.85
CA VAL A 187 -1.42 14.85 -14.81
C VAL A 187 -1.96 14.50 -16.20
N HIS A 188 -3.26 14.67 -16.44
CA HIS A 188 -3.85 14.34 -17.73
C HIS A 188 -3.34 15.33 -18.79
N PRO A 189 -2.97 14.88 -20.02
CA PRO A 189 -2.38 15.75 -21.05
C PRO A 189 -3.32 16.85 -21.57
N THR A 190 -4.61 16.80 -21.24
CA THR A 190 -5.54 17.89 -21.54
C THR A 190 -5.60 18.95 -20.44
N ALA A 191 -5.08 18.66 -19.24
CA ALA A 191 -5.15 19.54 -18.08
C ALA A 191 -3.86 20.36 -17.89
N ILE A 192 -2.72 19.81 -18.30
CA ILE A 192 -1.40 20.45 -18.16
C ILE A 192 -0.51 20.14 -19.37
N ASP A 193 0.50 20.98 -19.60
CA ASP A 193 1.49 20.77 -20.65
C ASP A 193 2.44 19.59 -20.36
N ASP A 194 3.04 19.04 -21.42
CA ASP A 194 3.96 17.89 -21.35
C ASP A 194 5.19 18.15 -20.44
N GLY A 195 5.66 19.40 -20.35
CA GLY A 195 6.80 19.80 -19.53
C GLY A 195 6.49 19.72 -18.04
N ILE A 196 5.36 20.33 -17.63
CA ILE A 196 4.85 20.23 -16.24
C ILE A 196 4.45 18.79 -15.93
N GLN A 197 3.82 18.07 -16.87
CA GLN A 197 3.34 16.70 -16.67
C GLN A 197 4.46 15.78 -16.20
N LYS A 198 5.60 15.79 -16.89
CA LYS A 198 6.71 14.91 -16.52
C LYS A 198 7.25 15.22 -15.12
N ALA A 199 7.48 16.49 -14.81
CA ALA A 199 8.00 16.90 -13.51
C ALA A 199 7.02 16.56 -12.37
N ARG A 200 5.73 16.81 -12.58
CA ARG A 200 4.66 16.48 -11.61
C ARG A 200 4.55 14.98 -11.38
N VAL A 201 4.59 14.17 -12.43
CA VAL A 201 4.60 12.69 -12.32
C VAL A 201 5.79 12.21 -11.49
N GLU A 202 6.99 12.76 -11.72
CA GLU A 202 8.19 12.41 -10.96
C GLU A 202 8.05 12.73 -9.46
N ARG A 203 7.54 13.92 -9.11
CA ARG A 203 7.31 14.31 -7.70
C ARG A 203 6.21 13.51 -7.02
N ILE A 204 5.08 13.29 -7.69
CA ILE A 204 3.99 12.43 -7.16
C ILE A 204 4.52 11.01 -6.90
N ASN A 205 5.29 10.44 -7.83
CA ASN A 205 5.86 9.11 -7.69
C ASN A 205 6.88 9.01 -6.55
N ALA A 206 7.63 10.08 -6.26
CA ALA A 206 8.55 10.11 -5.12
C ALA A 206 7.83 9.84 -3.79
N HIS A 207 6.54 10.19 -3.68
CA HIS A 207 5.71 9.91 -2.51
C HIS A 207 4.94 8.58 -2.63
N LEU A 208 4.23 8.34 -3.74
CA LEU A 208 3.39 7.15 -3.92
C LEU A 208 4.18 5.84 -3.83
N GLN A 209 5.44 5.82 -4.26
CA GLN A 209 6.27 4.62 -4.25
C GLN A 209 6.44 4.03 -2.85
N HIS A 210 6.36 4.85 -1.80
CA HIS A 210 6.49 4.39 -0.41
C HIS A 210 5.27 3.62 0.07
N ASP A 211 4.11 3.86 -0.55
CA ASP A 211 2.86 3.17 -0.23
C ASP A 211 2.51 2.09 -1.28
N GLY A 212 3.45 1.78 -2.18
CA GLY A 212 3.30 0.70 -3.17
C GLY A 212 2.47 1.08 -4.38
N TYR A 213 2.51 2.35 -4.78
CA TYR A 213 1.84 2.83 -6.00
C TYR A 213 2.75 3.71 -6.83
N ARG A 214 2.42 3.86 -8.11
CA ARG A 214 3.04 4.85 -9.00
C ARG A 214 2.10 5.23 -10.13
N LEU A 215 2.19 6.46 -10.59
CA LEU A 215 1.78 6.85 -11.93
C LEU A 215 2.68 6.14 -12.95
N ALA A 216 2.08 5.24 -13.71
CA ALA A 216 2.68 4.49 -14.81
C ALA A 216 2.08 4.96 -16.13
N ARG A 217 2.91 5.11 -17.15
CA ARG A 217 2.41 5.45 -18.49
C ARG A 217 1.61 4.27 -19.03
N THR A 218 0.33 4.50 -19.31
CA THR A 218 -0.59 3.47 -19.85
C THR A 218 -0.83 3.64 -21.34
N GLY A 219 -0.55 4.81 -21.90
CA GLY A 219 -0.70 5.03 -23.32
C GLY A 219 -0.34 6.44 -23.75
N SER A 220 -1.03 6.89 -24.79
CA SER A 220 -0.94 8.24 -25.32
C SER A 220 -2.23 8.66 -26.01
N ILE A 221 -2.55 9.94 -25.94
CA ILE A 221 -3.65 10.58 -26.68
C ILE A 221 -3.03 11.69 -27.52
N SER A 222 -3.27 11.66 -28.84
CA SER A 222 -2.75 12.67 -29.77
C SER A 222 -1.24 12.93 -29.70
N GLY A 223 -0.46 11.92 -29.28
CA GLY A 223 1.00 12.01 -29.11
C GLY A 223 1.46 12.32 -27.68
N SER A 224 0.58 12.88 -26.83
CA SER A 224 0.89 13.17 -25.42
C SER A 224 0.69 11.94 -24.53
N ALA A 225 1.50 11.81 -23.49
CA ALA A 225 1.48 10.63 -22.62
C ALA A 225 0.25 10.63 -21.68
N VAL A 226 -0.30 9.43 -21.44
CA VAL A 226 -1.34 9.21 -20.43
C VAL A 226 -0.78 8.34 -19.32
N PHE A 227 -1.02 8.77 -18.09
CA PHE A 227 -0.57 8.08 -16.88
C PHE A 227 -1.79 7.65 -16.06
N THR A 228 -1.74 6.42 -15.53
CA THR A 228 -2.68 5.97 -14.50
C THR A 228 -1.90 5.38 -13.34
N ILE A 229 -2.53 5.31 -12.17
CA ILE A 229 -1.91 4.74 -10.99
C ILE A 229 -1.97 3.21 -11.07
N ALA A 230 -0.82 2.60 -10.88
CA ALA A 230 -0.66 1.15 -10.80
C ALA A 230 0.04 0.78 -9.49
N ALA A 231 -0.17 -0.47 -9.05
CA ALA A 231 0.62 -1.04 -7.97
C ALA A 231 2.11 -1.00 -8.34
N HIS A 232 2.93 -0.60 -7.39
CA HIS A 232 4.38 -0.58 -7.47
C HIS A 232 4.93 -1.49 -6.38
N ALA A 233 5.78 -2.45 -6.76
CA ALA A 233 6.48 -3.24 -5.76
C ALA A 233 7.35 -2.31 -4.91
N VAL A 234 7.06 -2.23 -3.61
CA VAL A 234 7.93 -1.56 -2.65
C VAL A 234 9.07 -2.53 -2.34
N GLY A 235 10.29 -2.17 -2.72
CA GLY A 235 11.46 -3.01 -2.53
C GLY A 235 11.67 -4.05 -3.63
N SER A 236 12.48 -5.07 -3.32
CA SER A 236 12.84 -6.15 -4.23
C SER A 236 11.74 -7.23 -4.25
N PRO A 237 11.51 -7.96 -5.36
CA PRO A 237 10.45 -8.98 -5.44
C PRO A 237 10.51 -10.05 -4.34
N ALA A 238 11.71 -10.32 -3.81
CA ALA A 238 11.93 -11.28 -2.74
C ALA A 238 11.53 -10.75 -1.35
N ASP A 239 11.40 -9.42 -1.18
CA ASP A 239 11.29 -8.80 0.14
C ASP A 239 10.06 -9.28 0.92
N ALA A 240 8.89 -9.31 0.29
CA ALA A 240 7.64 -9.71 0.94
C ALA A 240 7.65 -11.19 1.35
N ALA A 241 8.17 -12.07 0.49
CA ALA A 241 8.25 -13.50 0.76
C ALA A 241 9.25 -13.79 1.89
N ILE A 242 10.42 -13.14 1.87
CA ILE A 242 11.44 -13.28 2.93
C ILE A 242 10.93 -12.69 4.25
N SER A 243 10.30 -11.51 4.23
CA SER A 243 9.70 -10.89 5.42
C SER A 243 8.70 -11.82 6.09
N SER A 244 7.78 -12.41 5.32
CA SER A 244 6.77 -13.35 5.81
C SER A 244 7.40 -14.62 6.38
N ALA A 245 8.40 -15.18 5.68
CA ALA A 245 9.11 -16.35 6.16
C ALA A 245 9.83 -16.06 7.49
N LEU A 246 10.63 -15.00 7.57
CA LEU A 246 11.43 -14.68 8.76
C LEU A 246 10.57 -14.18 9.94
N GLN A 247 9.42 -13.54 9.71
CA GLN A 247 8.54 -13.12 10.80
C GLN A 247 8.03 -14.30 11.64
N ARG A 248 7.94 -15.51 11.06
CA ARG A 248 7.53 -16.72 11.76
C ARG A 248 8.62 -17.29 12.68
N PHE A 249 9.88 -16.89 12.53
CA PHE A 249 11.03 -17.44 13.25
C PHE A 249 11.82 -16.32 13.93
N ASP A 250 11.72 -16.24 15.26
CA ASP A 250 12.24 -15.15 16.10
C ASP A 250 11.86 -13.73 15.60
N PRO A 251 10.65 -13.26 15.94
CA PRO A 251 10.13 -11.96 15.49
C PRO A 251 10.96 -10.75 15.96
N ASP A 252 11.67 -10.88 17.08
CA ASP A 252 12.33 -9.74 17.72
C ASP A 252 13.76 -9.58 17.21
N LEU A 253 14.52 -10.68 17.11
CA LEU A 253 15.93 -10.62 16.78
C LEU A 253 16.19 -10.68 15.26
N ILE A 254 15.58 -11.65 14.58
CA ILE A 254 15.85 -11.99 13.16
C ILE A 254 15.04 -11.08 12.24
N HIS A 255 13.72 -10.99 12.46
CA HIS A 255 12.87 -10.11 11.65
C HIS A 255 13.24 -8.63 11.82
N GLY A 256 13.56 -8.19 13.05
CA GLY A 256 14.06 -6.84 13.30
C GLY A 256 15.33 -6.49 12.52
N ARG A 257 16.29 -7.44 12.42
CA ARG A 257 17.52 -7.27 11.62
C ARG A 257 17.24 -7.20 10.12
N TRP A 258 16.36 -8.06 9.63
CA TRP A 258 15.95 -8.05 8.24
C TRP A 258 15.32 -6.71 7.84
N SER A 259 14.37 -6.22 8.63
CA SER A 259 13.72 -4.92 8.40
C SER A 259 14.73 -3.77 8.42
N ALA A 260 15.64 -3.74 9.40
CA ALA A 260 16.69 -2.73 9.45
C ALA A 260 17.65 -2.79 8.24
N ALA A 261 17.89 -3.98 7.68
CA ALA A 261 18.71 -4.15 6.48
C ALA A 261 18.02 -3.56 5.25
N LEU A 262 16.70 -3.83 5.09
CA LEU A 262 15.88 -3.29 4.02
C LEU A 262 15.86 -1.75 4.01
N ASP A 263 15.66 -1.14 5.17
CA ASP A 263 15.58 0.32 5.35
C ASP A 263 16.88 1.03 4.92
N ARG A 264 18.02 0.39 5.15
CA ARG A 264 19.34 0.97 4.86
C ARG A 264 19.79 0.77 3.41
N ARG A 265 19.20 -0.14 2.63
CA ARG A 265 19.72 -0.50 1.28
C ARG A 265 19.98 0.70 0.36
N ALA A 266 19.07 1.67 0.37
CA ALA A 266 19.16 2.85 -0.49
C ALA A 266 20.07 3.96 0.08
N HIS A 267 19.98 4.23 1.38
CA HIS A 267 20.55 5.43 2.00
C HIS A 267 21.81 5.16 2.84
N ASP A 268 22.05 3.92 3.26
CA ASP A 268 23.27 3.43 3.92
C ASP A 268 23.66 2.03 3.41
N PRO A 269 24.18 1.92 2.17
CA PRO A 269 24.51 0.63 1.58
C PRO A 269 25.54 -0.19 2.38
N ALA A 270 26.48 0.48 3.07
CA ALA A 270 27.49 -0.21 3.88
C ALA A 270 26.90 -0.80 5.17
N GLY A 271 26.02 -0.04 5.84
CA GLY A 271 25.26 -0.53 6.99
C GLY A 271 24.30 -1.66 6.61
N ALA A 272 23.63 -1.58 5.45
CA ALA A 272 22.78 -2.65 4.94
C ALA A 272 23.55 -3.96 4.69
N ILE A 273 24.74 -3.89 4.08
CA ILE A 273 25.62 -5.06 3.89
C ILE A 273 26.03 -5.67 5.23
N THR A 274 26.35 -4.82 6.22
CA THR A 274 26.73 -5.29 7.56
C THR A 274 25.55 -6.02 8.21
N LEU A 275 24.35 -5.45 8.16
CA LEU A 275 23.15 -6.09 8.68
C LEU A 275 22.79 -7.37 7.93
N ALA A 276 22.99 -7.44 6.61
CA ALA A 276 22.79 -8.66 5.83
C ALA A 276 23.68 -9.80 6.31
N ARG A 277 24.95 -9.52 6.60
CA ARG A 277 25.87 -10.51 7.19
C ARG A 277 25.40 -10.93 8.57
N THR A 278 25.13 -9.97 9.44
CA THR A 278 24.71 -10.22 10.82
C THR A 278 23.42 -11.03 10.87
N LEU A 279 22.43 -10.72 10.02
CA LEU A 279 21.21 -11.53 9.85
C LEU A 279 21.50 -13.02 9.67
N LEU A 280 22.44 -13.38 8.78
CA LEU A 280 22.81 -14.79 8.59
C LEU A 280 23.56 -15.38 9.79
N GLU A 281 24.40 -14.59 10.47
CA GLU A 281 25.08 -15.04 11.69
C GLU A 281 24.05 -15.38 12.78
N ASP A 282 23.06 -14.52 13.00
CA ASP A 282 22.02 -14.75 14.00
C ASP A 282 21.09 -15.91 13.63
N VAL A 283 20.70 -16.04 12.36
CA VAL A 283 19.93 -17.20 11.89
C VAL A 283 20.71 -18.49 12.10
N CYS A 284 22.01 -18.50 11.79
CA CYS A 284 22.84 -19.68 11.99
C CYS A 284 22.97 -20.06 13.47
N ARG A 285 23.20 -19.08 14.35
CA ARG A 285 23.29 -19.29 15.80
C ARG A 285 21.98 -19.82 16.36
N TRP A 286 20.87 -19.16 16.03
CA TRP A 286 19.55 -19.56 16.47
C TRP A 286 19.21 -20.99 16.05
N LEU A 287 19.47 -21.37 14.79
CA LEU A 287 19.23 -22.73 14.32
C LEU A 287 20.15 -23.78 14.94
N LEU A 288 21.41 -23.42 15.24
CA LEU A 288 22.32 -24.32 15.96
C LEU A 288 21.85 -24.57 17.39
N ASP A 289 21.39 -23.53 18.09
CA ASP A 289 20.83 -23.63 19.43
C ASP A 289 19.57 -24.52 19.45
N GLU A 290 18.66 -24.35 18.48
CA GLU A 290 17.48 -25.21 18.31
C GLU A 290 17.82 -26.68 18.00
N LEU A 291 18.96 -26.93 17.37
CA LEU A 291 19.47 -28.28 17.10
C LEU A 291 20.28 -28.87 18.26
N GLY A 292 20.51 -28.11 19.34
CA GLY A 292 21.34 -28.51 20.48
C GLY A 292 22.84 -28.56 20.16
N GLU A 293 23.29 -27.87 19.10
CA GLU A 293 24.67 -27.80 18.67
C GLU A 293 25.34 -26.52 19.17
N SER A 294 26.52 -26.61 19.78
CA SER A 294 27.18 -25.44 20.37
C SER A 294 27.87 -24.55 19.33
N ALA A 295 27.46 -23.29 19.25
CA ALA A 295 28.21 -22.21 18.58
C ALA A 295 29.16 -21.53 19.58
N SER A 296 30.37 -21.16 19.13
CA SER A 296 31.30 -20.33 19.90
C SER A 296 31.12 -18.86 19.53
N ASP A 297 31.31 -17.96 20.49
CA ASP A 297 31.32 -16.50 20.22
C ASP A 297 32.40 -16.07 19.22
N GLN A 298 33.46 -16.89 19.05
CA GLN A 298 34.53 -16.65 18.09
C GLN A 298 34.21 -17.16 16.68
N ASP A 299 33.13 -17.93 16.50
CA ASP A 299 32.75 -18.43 15.19
C ASP A 299 32.28 -17.28 14.30
N ASP A 300 32.96 -17.11 13.17
CA ASP A 300 32.54 -16.21 12.11
C ASP A 300 31.43 -16.84 11.24
N LEU A 301 30.79 -16.03 10.39
CA LEU A 301 29.72 -16.50 9.50
C LEU A 301 30.09 -17.80 8.73
N PRO A 302 31.26 -17.92 8.06
CA PRO A 302 31.68 -19.17 7.44
C PRO A 302 31.75 -20.37 8.40
N ALA A 303 32.28 -20.20 9.61
CA ALA A 303 32.34 -21.26 10.62
C ALA A 303 30.95 -21.68 11.10
N LEU A 304 30.09 -20.72 11.42
CA LEU A 304 28.69 -20.95 11.82
C LEU A 304 27.92 -21.72 10.74
N TYR A 305 28.00 -21.28 9.49
CA TYR A 305 27.32 -21.95 8.38
C TYR A 305 27.82 -23.37 8.16
N ARG A 306 29.14 -23.63 8.24
CA ARG A 306 29.68 -24.99 8.10
C ARG A 306 29.16 -25.94 9.18
N LYS A 307 29.08 -25.48 10.44
CA LYS A 307 28.49 -26.27 11.53
C LYS A 307 27.03 -26.57 11.27
N LEU A 308 26.25 -25.55 10.91
CA LEU A 308 24.82 -25.70 10.66
C LEU A 308 24.54 -26.59 9.44
N ALA A 309 25.28 -26.40 8.34
CA ALA A 309 25.13 -27.21 7.14
C ALA A 309 25.40 -28.69 7.43
N LYS A 310 26.38 -29.01 8.28
CA LYS A 310 26.62 -30.38 8.74
C LYS A 310 25.45 -30.91 9.57
N ALA A 311 24.94 -30.14 10.53
CA ALA A 311 23.82 -30.54 11.38
C ALA A 311 22.52 -30.78 10.57
N LEU A 312 22.29 -29.94 9.55
CA LEU A 312 21.15 -30.05 8.63
C LEU A 312 21.37 -31.05 7.48
N LYS A 313 22.52 -31.72 7.39
CA LYS A 313 22.91 -32.61 6.27
C LYS A 313 22.79 -31.92 4.90
N LEU A 314 23.31 -30.70 4.82
CA LEU A 314 23.41 -29.87 3.63
C LEU A 314 24.84 -29.86 3.07
N ALA A 315 25.75 -30.69 3.60
CA ALA A 315 27.10 -30.78 3.06
C ALA A 315 27.03 -31.39 1.66
N PRO A 316 27.79 -30.87 0.66
CA PRO A 316 27.78 -31.44 -0.69
C PRO A 316 28.09 -32.94 -0.72
N ASP A 317 28.88 -33.45 0.23
CA ASP A 317 29.22 -34.87 0.32
C ASP A 317 28.05 -35.77 0.78
N ASP A 318 27.00 -35.19 1.36
CA ASP A 318 25.80 -35.91 1.80
C ASP A 318 24.82 -36.20 0.65
N HIS A 319 25.06 -35.66 -0.56
CA HIS A 319 24.16 -35.80 -1.71
C HIS A 319 24.81 -36.59 -2.85
N SER A 320 24.08 -37.49 -3.52
CA SER A 320 24.61 -38.27 -4.65
C SER A 320 24.60 -37.49 -5.98
N GLU A 321 23.64 -36.59 -6.14
CA GLU A 321 23.40 -35.88 -7.39
C GLU A 321 24.36 -34.70 -7.56
N GLN A 322 25.15 -34.74 -8.64
CA GLN A 322 26.18 -33.74 -8.93
C GLN A 322 25.64 -32.31 -8.99
N VAL A 323 24.41 -32.12 -9.48
CA VAL A 323 23.75 -30.80 -9.57
C VAL A 323 23.49 -30.22 -8.19
N PHE A 324 23.00 -31.01 -7.24
CA PHE A 324 22.77 -30.56 -5.87
C PHE A 324 24.08 -30.23 -5.15
N LYS A 325 25.15 -31.02 -5.37
CA LYS A 325 26.48 -30.69 -4.84
C LYS A 325 26.95 -29.30 -5.27
N GLN A 326 26.77 -28.98 -6.56
CA GLN A 326 27.21 -27.71 -7.13
C GLN A 326 26.39 -26.53 -6.59
N ILE A 327 25.08 -26.70 -6.43
CA ILE A 327 24.20 -25.67 -5.85
C ILE A 327 24.60 -25.39 -4.40
N LEU A 328 24.71 -26.43 -3.57
CA LEU A 328 25.07 -26.28 -2.16
C LEU A 328 26.50 -25.74 -1.96
N GLY A 329 27.44 -26.14 -2.82
CA GLY A 329 28.78 -25.54 -2.87
C GLY A 329 28.74 -24.06 -3.22
N SER A 330 27.87 -23.66 -4.16
CA SER A 330 27.68 -22.25 -4.53
C SER A 330 27.07 -21.44 -3.37
N CYS A 331 26.10 -22.00 -2.64
CA CYS A 331 25.56 -21.42 -1.41
C CYS A 331 26.65 -21.18 -0.35
N GLN A 332 27.55 -22.15 -0.16
CA GLN A 332 28.69 -21.98 0.74
C GLN A 332 29.61 -20.84 0.27
N SER A 333 29.94 -20.77 -1.02
CA SER A 333 30.75 -19.67 -1.57
C SER A 333 30.09 -18.29 -1.41
N VAL A 334 28.77 -18.21 -1.50
CA VAL A 334 28.00 -16.98 -1.24
C VAL A 334 28.17 -16.55 0.22
N VAL A 335 28.02 -17.46 1.17
CA VAL A 335 28.17 -17.19 2.60
C VAL A 335 29.60 -16.74 2.94
N GLU A 336 30.60 -17.41 2.38
CA GLU A 336 32.02 -17.02 2.51
C GLU A 336 32.28 -15.62 1.96
N SER A 337 31.71 -15.32 0.80
CA SER A 337 31.82 -14.00 0.16
C SER A 337 31.15 -12.90 0.98
N LEU A 338 29.96 -13.16 1.54
CA LEU A 338 29.26 -12.23 2.43
C LEU A 338 30.03 -11.98 3.73
N GLY A 339 30.61 -13.03 4.32
CA GLY A 339 31.48 -12.90 5.51
C GLY A 339 32.69 -12.01 5.26
N ALA A 340 33.34 -12.17 4.10
CA ALA A 340 34.52 -11.41 3.71
C ALA A 340 34.22 -9.96 3.25
N LEU A 341 32.98 -9.67 2.85
CA LEU A 341 32.59 -8.41 2.22
C LEU A 341 32.83 -7.20 3.15
N ARG A 342 32.54 -7.33 4.45
CA ARG A 342 32.80 -6.27 5.44
C ARG A 342 34.28 -5.99 5.60
N ASN A 343 35.15 -7.00 5.67
CA ASN A 343 36.58 -6.78 5.92
C ASN A 343 37.21 -6.01 4.76
N LYS A 344 36.86 -6.35 3.52
CA LYS A 344 37.33 -5.63 2.32
C LYS A 344 36.80 -4.18 2.22
N LEU A 345 35.67 -3.90 2.84
CA LEU A 345 35.06 -2.55 2.89
C LEU A 345 35.47 -1.75 4.13
N GLY A 346 35.82 -2.43 5.23
CA GLY A 346 36.11 -1.88 6.56
C GLY A 346 37.61 -1.70 6.87
N ASP A 347 38.51 -2.48 6.28
CA ASP A 347 39.99 -2.26 6.33
C ASP A 347 40.44 -1.00 5.56
N ALA A 348 39.49 -0.16 5.13
CA ALA A 348 39.69 1.12 4.48
C ALA A 348 40.29 2.23 5.38
N HIS A 349 40.88 1.88 6.53
CA HIS A 349 41.72 2.78 7.32
C HIS A 349 43.11 3.04 6.68
N GLY A 350 43.51 2.29 5.64
CA GLY A 350 44.72 2.57 4.84
C GLY A 350 44.49 3.55 3.67
N GLY A 351 45.34 4.56 3.52
CA GLY A 351 45.19 5.69 2.58
C GLY A 351 45.50 5.41 1.10
N GLY A 352 44.51 4.93 0.32
CA GLY A 352 44.57 4.84 -1.14
C GLY A 352 43.53 5.70 -1.88
N ARG A 353 43.94 6.41 -2.95
CA ARG A 353 43.22 7.50 -3.63
C ARG A 353 42.11 7.09 -4.63
N LYS A 354 41.74 5.81 -4.72
CA LYS A 354 40.60 5.30 -5.52
C LYS A 354 39.85 4.22 -4.74
N ARG A 355 38.84 4.61 -3.98
CA ARG A 355 38.02 3.74 -3.10
C ARG A 355 36.67 3.45 -3.76
N ALA A 356 36.31 2.17 -3.94
CA ALA A 356 34.97 1.80 -4.37
C ALA A 356 34.04 1.76 -3.15
N LYS A 357 33.17 2.75 -2.98
CA LYS A 357 32.11 2.72 -1.97
C LYS A 357 30.97 1.79 -2.43
N PRO A 358 30.35 0.99 -1.55
CA PRO A 358 29.18 0.21 -1.92
C PRO A 358 28.05 1.14 -2.37
N ALA A 359 27.61 0.96 -3.62
CA ALA A 359 26.36 1.54 -4.11
C ALA A 359 25.13 0.72 -3.69
N ALA A 360 23.94 1.32 -3.72
CA ALA A 360 22.66 0.69 -3.33
C ALA A 360 22.43 -0.68 -3.99
N ARG A 361 22.74 -0.84 -5.28
CA ARG A 361 22.64 -2.13 -6.00
C ARG A 361 23.47 -3.27 -5.38
N HIS A 362 24.61 -2.97 -4.77
CA HIS A 362 25.43 -4.00 -4.11
C HIS A 362 24.84 -4.38 -2.75
N ALA A 363 24.27 -3.40 -2.03
CA ALA A 363 23.54 -3.67 -0.80
C ALA A 363 22.28 -4.48 -1.06
N GLU A 364 21.53 -4.17 -2.12
CA GLU A 364 20.38 -4.96 -2.55
C GLU A 364 20.76 -6.41 -2.83
N LEU A 365 21.81 -6.65 -3.63
CA LEU A 365 22.30 -8.01 -3.87
C LEU A 365 22.67 -8.73 -2.58
N ALA A 366 23.43 -8.09 -1.69
CA ALA A 366 23.87 -8.71 -0.44
C ALA A 366 22.70 -9.03 0.51
N VAL A 367 21.75 -8.11 0.65
CA VAL A 367 20.53 -8.30 1.46
C VAL A 367 19.67 -9.41 0.89
N ASN A 368 19.45 -9.45 -0.44
CA ASN A 368 18.65 -10.48 -1.08
C ASN A 368 19.30 -11.88 -0.97
N LEU A 369 20.62 -11.98 -1.16
CA LEU A 369 21.35 -13.24 -0.98
C LEU A 369 21.25 -13.72 0.47
N SER A 370 21.45 -12.82 1.43
CA SER A 370 21.32 -13.13 2.85
C SER A 370 19.91 -13.61 3.22
N GLY A 371 18.88 -12.86 2.84
CA GLY A 371 17.49 -13.20 3.13
C GLY A 371 17.04 -14.51 2.45
N SER A 372 17.49 -14.77 1.23
CA SER A 372 17.22 -16.04 0.53
C SER A 372 17.87 -17.23 1.23
N MET A 373 19.15 -17.09 1.63
CA MET A 373 19.87 -18.11 2.38
C MET A 373 19.23 -18.36 3.75
N ALA A 374 18.88 -17.31 4.49
CA ALA A 374 18.21 -17.42 5.77
C ALA A 374 16.86 -18.17 5.65
N THR A 375 16.04 -17.77 4.67
CA THR A 375 14.75 -18.42 4.40
C THR A 375 14.92 -19.90 4.06
N PHE A 376 15.90 -20.24 3.22
CA PHE A 376 16.20 -21.63 2.86
C PHE A 376 16.63 -22.47 4.07
N LEU A 377 17.53 -21.95 4.92
CA LEU A 377 18.00 -22.65 6.12
C LEU A 377 16.86 -22.92 7.09
N VAL A 378 16.04 -21.90 7.35
CA VAL A 378 14.88 -21.97 8.22
C VAL A 378 13.84 -22.97 7.69
N ALA A 379 13.50 -22.91 6.40
CA ALA A 379 12.56 -23.85 5.78
C ALA A 379 13.08 -25.30 5.82
N THR A 380 14.39 -25.49 5.64
CA THR A 380 15.03 -26.81 5.73
C THR A 380 14.93 -27.37 7.15
N TRP A 381 15.18 -26.54 8.17
CA TRP A 381 15.03 -26.95 9.56
C TRP A 381 13.58 -27.32 9.89
N ASP A 382 12.61 -26.46 9.54
CA ASP A 382 11.17 -26.71 9.81
C ASP A 382 10.69 -28.03 9.19
N ALA A 383 11.06 -28.30 7.93
CA ALA A 383 10.73 -29.55 7.25
C ALA A 383 11.31 -30.79 7.94
N ARG A 384 12.46 -30.68 8.63
CA ARG A 384 13.10 -31.79 9.34
C ARG A 384 12.58 -31.97 10.76
N SER A 385 12.29 -30.87 11.45
CA SER A 385 11.66 -30.89 12.78
C SER A 385 10.28 -31.52 12.73
N THR A 386 9.49 -31.18 11.71
CA THR A 386 8.17 -31.79 11.46
C THR A 386 8.26 -33.28 11.11
N ALA A 387 9.21 -33.68 10.27
CA ALA A 387 9.44 -35.10 9.94
C ALA A 387 9.89 -35.94 11.16
N SER A 388 10.68 -35.35 12.07
CA SER A 388 11.17 -36.03 13.28
C SER A 388 10.07 -36.17 14.35
N GLY A 389 9.14 -35.22 14.43
CA GLY A 389 7.97 -35.29 15.32
C GLY A 389 6.88 -36.26 14.85
N ALA A 390 6.73 -36.50 13.55
CA ALA A 390 5.78 -37.48 13.02
C ALA A 390 6.20 -38.94 13.27
N GLY A 391 7.51 -39.21 13.38
CA GLY A 391 8.04 -40.54 13.66
C GLY A 391 7.78 -41.03 15.09
N SER A 392 7.78 -40.14 16.08
CA SER A 392 7.56 -40.50 17.49
C SER A 392 6.08 -40.75 17.84
N ALA A 393 5.14 -40.17 17.09
CA ALA A 393 3.69 -40.36 17.30
C ALA A 393 3.15 -41.69 16.74
N SER A 394 3.93 -42.43 15.96
CA SER A 394 3.54 -43.73 15.36
C SER A 394 4.08 -44.96 16.11
N ALA A 395 4.80 -44.75 17.22
CA ALA A 395 5.40 -45.80 18.04
C ALA A 395 4.81 -45.87 19.47
N GLY A 396 3.60 -45.34 19.66
CA GLY A 396 2.86 -45.38 20.93
C GLY A 396 1.74 -46.41 20.94
#